data_AF-A0A945N7M8-F1
#
_entry.id   AF-A0A945N7M8-F1
#
_cell.length_a   1.000
_cell.length_b   1.000
_cell.length_c   1.000
_cell.angle_alpha   90.00
_cell.angle_beta   90.00
_cell.angle_gamma   90.00
#
_symmetry.space_group_name_H-M   'P 1'
#
loop_
_entity.id
_entity.type
_entity.pdbx_description
1 polymer ?
#
loop_
_entity_poly.entity_id
_entity_poly.type
_entity_poly.pdbx_seq_one_letter_code
_entity_poly.pdbx_strand_id
1 'polypeptide(L)'
;FRAIAPDMIGMGRSDKPTDIHTHTIYAHADWWLAFIQALQLNDITLFAQDWGGFTSLITVAHHPEYFKRVMISNSALNLMPEPVLNIPLNLNRDDYPVDPNATMRTFDDFLKHCQENGYIKEDMSDFFNSWMIYALTGPELRASDNIMRDFGGIKLTQDEARAYDAPFPEAIYMTGIRTLPSMASMLDVKASLAAWEALQRFTKPFLTVFGQFDLLVGSEKVQNTLIENIPGAKGLPHDRIAAGHFIQESQGAEMATRLIDFIANHSPLDQPEVAG
;
A
#
# COMPACT_ATOMS: atom_id res chain seq x y z
N PHE A 1 -1.81 -9.35 22.33
CA PHE A 1 -1.95 -8.03 21.70
C PHE A 1 -3.43 -7.79 21.36
N ARG A 2 -3.83 -6.53 21.09
CA ARG A 2 -5.15 -6.19 20.51
C ARG A 2 -4.94 -6.00 19.00
N ALA A 3 -5.69 -6.72 18.18
CA ALA A 3 -5.65 -6.56 16.72
C ALA A 3 -6.79 -5.65 16.25
N ILE A 4 -6.48 -4.72 15.34
CA ILE A 4 -7.44 -3.79 14.73
C ILE A 4 -7.14 -3.75 13.23
N ALA A 5 -8.13 -4.09 12.41
CA ALA A 5 -8.03 -4.11 10.94
C ALA A 5 -9.19 -3.27 10.37
N PRO A 6 -8.98 -1.96 10.16
CA PRO A 6 -9.99 -1.09 9.57
C PRO A 6 -10.04 -1.20 8.05
N ASP A 7 -11.22 -0.98 7.47
CA ASP A 7 -11.39 -0.81 6.03
C ASP A 7 -11.15 0.66 5.65
N MET A 8 -10.31 0.92 4.65
CA MET A 8 -10.11 2.28 4.10
C MET A 8 -11.44 2.85 3.56
N ILE A 9 -11.62 4.18 3.64
CA ILE A 9 -12.79 4.85 3.03
C ILE A 9 -12.81 4.57 1.53
N GLY A 10 -13.93 4.07 1.01
CA GLY A 10 -14.04 3.58 -0.37
C GLY A 10 -13.88 2.06 -0.53
N MET A 11 -13.55 1.32 0.53
CA MET A 11 -13.20 -0.11 0.49
C MET A 11 -13.98 -0.89 1.54
N GLY A 12 -14.00 -2.21 1.39
CA GLY A 12 -14.55 -3.13 2.38
C GLY A 12 -15.95 -2.72 2.85
N ARG A 13 -16.14 -2.62 4.16
CA ARG A 13 -17.41 -2.23 4.79
C ARG A 13 -17.48 -0.74 5.15
N SER A 14 -16.44 0.03 4.88
CA SER A 14 -16.47 1.49 5.03
C SER A 14 -17.35 2.14 3.97
N ASP A 15 -17.80 3.36 4.27
CA ASP A 15 -18.56 4.20 3.34
C ASP A 15 -17.76 4.46 2.06
N LYS A 16 -18.49 4.63 0.95
CA LYS A 16 -17.92 4.73 -0.40
C LYS A 16 -18.36 6.02 -1.07
N PRO A 17 -17.64 7.13 -0.83
CA PRO A 17 -17.91 8.40 -1.50
C PRO A 17 -17.86 8.23 -3.03
N THR A 18 -18.80 8.86 -3.72
CA THR A 18 -18.96 8.69 -5.17
C THR A 18 -18.16 9.69 -5.99
N ASP A 19 -17.76 10.82 -5.39
CA ASP A 19 -16.97 11.85 -6.06
C ASP A 19 -15.54 11.36 -6.31
N ILE A 20 -15.14 11.37 -7.58
CA ILE A 20 -13.85 10.88 -8.07
C ILE A 20 -12.67 11.68 -7.50
N HIS A 21 -12.88 12.87 -6.94
CA HIS A 21 -11.83 13.70 -6.34
C HIS A 21 -11.67 13.46 -4.84
N THR A 22 -12.52 12.63 -4.22
CA THR A 22 -12.50 12.35 -2.77
C THR A 22 -11.21 11.65 -2.31
N HIS A 23 -10.73 10.68 -3.09
CA HIS A 23 -9.57 9.87 -2.69
C HIS A 23 -8.26 10.53 -3.13
N THR A 24 -7.52 11.06 -2.17
CA THR A 24 -6.13 11.50 -2.32
C THR A 24 -5.28 10.82 -1.26
N ILE A 25 -3.96 10.75 -1.48
CA ILE A 25 -3.06 10.13 -0.50
C ILE A 25 -3.12 10.84 0.86
N TYR A 26 -3.32 12.17 0.83
CA TYR A 26 -3.42 13.02 2.02
C TYR A 26 -4.75 12.85 2.74
N ALA A 27 -5.87 12.77 2.00
CA ALA A 27 -7.18 12.49 2.61
C ALA A 27 -7.19 11.15 3.36
N HIS A 28 -6.57 10.12 2.78
CA HIS A 28 -6.42 8.83 3.46
C HIS A 28 -5.49 8.89 4.67
N ALA A 29 -4.39 9.65 4.61
CA ALA A 29 -3.53 9.88 5.77
C ALA A 29 -4.28 10.60 6.92
N ASP A 30 -5.14 11.58 6.59
CA ASP A 30 -5.98 12.28 7.56
C ASP A 30 -7.05 11.35 8.16
N TRP A 31 -7.64 10.46 7.35
CA TRP A 31 -8.58 9.46 7.86
C TRP A 31 -7.90 8.44 8.79
N TRP A 32 -6.64 8.08 8.55
CA TRP A 32 -5.88 7.26 9.51
C TRP A 32 -5.70 7.99 10.84
N LEU A 33 -5.33 9.27 10.81
CA LEU A 33 -5.20 10.08 12.02
C LEU A 33 -6.54 10.18 12.76
N ALA A 34 -7.63 10.48 12.04
CA ALA A 34 -8.97 10.59 12.61
C ALA A 34 -9.42 9.28 13.25
N PHE A 35 -9.14 8.14 12.60
CA PHE A 35 -9.43 6.81 13.15
C PHE A 35 -8.65 6.54 14.45
N ILE A 36 -7.34 6.85 14.46
CA ILE A 36 -6.48 6.70 15.64
C ILE A 36 -7.01 7.56 16.80
N GLN A 37 -7.34 8.82 16.54
CA GLN A 37 -7.84 9.76 17.54
C GLN A 37 -9.22 9.35 18.08
N ALA A 38 -10.15 8.98 17.20
CA ALA A 38 -11.50 8.59 17.57
C ALA A 38 -11.52 7.36 18.49
N LEU A 39 -10.61 6.42 18.25
CA LEU A 39 -10.46 5.22 19.09
C LEU A 39 -9.46 5.39 20.24
N GLN A 40 -8.84 6.58 20.36
CA GLN A 40 -7.82 6.90 21.34
C GLN A 40 -6.68 5.85 21.36
N LEU A 41 -6.24 5.44 20.17
CA LEU A 41 -5.18 4.44 20.03
C LEU A 41 -3.83 5.06 20.35
N ASN A 42 -3.04 4.33 21.14
CA ASN A 42 -1.67 4.68 21.49
C ASN A 42 -0.84 3.40 21.44
N ASP A 43 0.50 3.53 21.49
CA ASP A 43 1.43 2.39 21.48
C ASP A 43 1.24 1.44 20.27
N ILE A 44 0.86 2.00 19.11
CA ILE A 44 0.48 1.22 17.93
C ILE A 44 1.69 0.44 17.39
N THR A 45 1.50 -0.84 17.12
CA THR A 45 2.38 -1.58 16.21
C THR A 45 1.68 -1.66 14.87
N LEU A 46 2.14 -0.84 13.92
CA LEU A 46 1.58 -0.79 12.58
C LEU A 46 2.10 -1.98 11.76
N PHE A 47 1.21 -2.69 11.09
CA PHE A 47 1.53 -3.51 9.92
C PHE A 47 0.79 -2.91 8.72
N ALA A 48 1.50 -2.63 7.64
CA ALA A 48 0.89 -2.05 6.44
C ALA A 48 1.56 -2.55 5.15
N GLN A 49 0.74 -2.66 4.10
CA GLN A 49 1.13 -3.10 2.76
C GLN A 49 0.37 -2.30 1.69
N ASP A 50 0.96 -2.19 0.50
CA ASP A 50 0.43 -1.44 -0.65
C ASP A 50 -0.12 -0.05 -0.26
N TRP A 51 -1.34 0.32 -0.65
CA TRP A 51 -1.95 1.61 -0.32
C TRP A 51 -2.12 1.86 1.17
N GLY A 52 -2.28 0.81 1.97
CA GLY A 52 -2.24 0.91 3.42
C GLY A 52 -0.90 1.46 3.91
N GLY A 53 0.22 1.03 3.31
CA GLY A 53 1.55 1.54 3.63
C GLY A 53 1.79 2.96 3.06
N PHE A 54 1.42 3.20 1.80
CA PHE A 54 1.58 4.50 1.13
C PHE A 54 0.94 5.64 1.91
N THR A 55 -0.27 5.40 2.42
CA THR A 55 -1.05 6.41 3.15
C THR A 55 -0.70 6.47 4.63
N SER A 56 -0.55 5.32 5.31
CA SER A 56 -0.26 5.32 6.75
C SER A 56 1.15 5.80 7.09
N LEU A 57 2.14 5.62 6.20
CA LEU A 57 3.48 6.16 6.42
C LEU A 57 3.53 7.69 6.44
N ILE A 58 2.61 8.37 5.76
CA ILE A 58 2.45 9.83 5.89
C ILE A 58 1.98 10.17 7.30
N THR A 59 1.01 9.42 7.83
CA THR A 59 0.54 9.59 9.22
C THR A 59 1.66 9.28 10.21
N VAL A 60 2.47 8.23 10.00
CA VAL A 60 3.64 7.92 10.83
C VAL A 60 4.66 9.06 10.81
N ALA A 61 4.92 9.65 9.64
CA ALA A 61 5.89 10.72 9.47
C ALA A 61 5.48 11.99 10.26
N HIS A 62 4.20 12.36 10.21
CA HIS A 62 3.70 13.58 10.84
C HIS A 62 3.23 13.40 12.29
N HIS A 63 2.83 12.18 12.67
CA HIS A 63 2.31 11.86 14.00
C HIS A 63 3.00 10.62 14.61
N PRO A 64 4.35 10.62 14.69
CA PRO A 64 5.08 9.45 15.14
C PRO A 64 4.71 9.05 16.57
N GLU A 65 4.21 9.96 17.42
CA GLU A 65 3.86 9.73 18.82
C GLU A 65 2.90 8.56 19.05
N TYR A 66 1.97 8.30 18.12
CA TYR A 66 1.01 7.20 18.25
C TYR A 66 1.63 5.82 18.01
N PHE A 67 2.75 5.75 17.29
CA PHE A 67 3.32 4.49 16.80
C PHE A 67 4.50 4.05 17.65
N LYS A 68 4.36 2.93 18.34
CA LYS A 68 5.47 2.29 19.07
C LYS A 68 6.42 1.58 18.15
N ARG A 69 5.89 0.98 17.08
CA ARG A 69 6.65 0.20 16.09
C ARG A 69 5.95 0.25 14.75
N VAL A 70 6.71 0.06 13.68
CA VAL A 70 6.20 0.01 12.32
C VAL A 70 6.79 -1.21 11.62
N MET A 71 5.94 -2.01 10.98
CA MET A 71 6.32 -3.09 10.08
C MET A 71 5.69 -2.84 8.72
N ILE A 72 6.51 -2.66 7.69
CA ILE A 72 6.05 -2.43 6.31
C ILE A 72 6.34 -3.66 5.47
N SER A 73 5.44 -3.98 4.56
CA SER A 73 5.60 -5.03 3.56
C SER A 73 5.16 -4.51 2.20
N ASN A 74 5.97 -4.69 1.15
CA ASN A 74 5.61 -4.33 -0.23
C ASN A 74 4.95 -2.94 -0.34
N SER A 75 5.58 -1.92 0.24
CA SER A 75 5.09 -0.54 0.26
C SER A 75 6.18 0.42 0.72
N ALA A 76 5.98 1.73 0.53
CA ALA A 76 6.84 2.80 0.99
C ALA A 76 6.04 4.13 1.00
N LEU A 77 6.69 5.29 1.06
CA LEU A 77 6.07 6.54 0.58
C LEU A 77 6.17 6.55 -0.96
N ASN A 78 5.14 7.05 -1.67
CA ASN A 78 5.15 7.07 -3.14
C ASN A 78 6.33 7.87 -3.72
N LEU A 79 6.71 8.94 -3.02
CA LEU A 79 7.91 9.73 -3.30
C LEU A 79 8.82 9.69 -2.06
N MET A 80 9.97 9.06 -2.21
CA MET A 80 11.11 9.15 -1.28
C MET A 80 12.13 10.12 -1.93
N PRO A 81 13.48 9.97 -1.88
CA PRO A 81 14.32 10.87 -2.67
C PRO A 81 14.11 10.65 -4.18
N GLU A 82 13.73 9.43 -4.56
CA GLU A 82 13.29 9.04 -5.90
C GLU A 82 11.87 8.45 -5.79
N PRO A 83 11.04 8.53 -6.85
CA PRO A 83 9.73 7.90 -6.85
C PRO A 83 9.85 6.37 -6.84
N VAL A 84 8.90 5.71 -6.16
CA VAL A 84 8.81 4.23 -6.17
C VAL A 84 8.49 3.72 -7.58
N LEU A 85 7.62 4.42 -8.29
CA LEU A 85 7.25 4.19 -9.69
C LEU A 85 7.28 5.53 -10.42
N ASN A 86 8.03 5.61 -11.52
CA ASN A 86 8.23 6.83 -12.28
C ASN A 86 7.08 7.05 -13.27
N ILE A 87 5.97 7.59 -12.78
CA ILE A 87 4.79 7.90 -13.57
C ILE A 87 4.59 9.41 -13.76
N PRO A 88 3.88 9.85 -14.81
CA PRO A 88 3.51 11.24 -14.96
C PRO A 88 2.74 11.76 -13.75
N LEU A 89 3.04 12.98 -13.32
CA LEU A 89 2.30 13.67 -12.26
C LEU A 89 1.25 14.63 -12.84
N ASN A 90 0.31 15.03 -11.99
CA ASN A 90 -0.78 15.96 -12.27
C ASN A 90 -1.83 15.40 -13.24
N LEU A 91 -2.12 14.09 -13.16
CA LEU A 91 -3.27 13.52 -13.87
C LEU A 91 -4.56 14.22 -13.42
N ASN A 92 -5.37 14.61 -14.40
CA ASN A 92 -6.72 15.10 -14.18
C ASN A 92 -7.73 13.96 -14.45
N ARG A 93 -8.43 13.50 -13.40
CA ARG A 93 -9.34 12.34 -13.48
C ARG A 93 -10.51 12.57 -14.43
N ASP A 94 -10.93 13.82 -14.62
CA ASP A 94 -12.04 14.16 -15.52
C ASP A 94 -11.74 13.83 -17.00
N ASP A 95 -10.45 13.71 -17.36
CA ASP A 95 -10.02 13.33 -18.71
C ASP A 95 -10.07 11.81 -18.96
N TYR A 96 -10.39 11.01 -17.92
CA TYR A 96 -10.39 9.54 -17.96
C TYR A 96 -11.72 8.95 -17.49
N PRO A 97 -12.86 9.28 -18.14
CA PRO A 97 -14.13 8.65 -17.83
C PRO A 97 -14.11 7.15 -18.18
N VAL A 98 -14.97 6.37 -17.52
CA VAL A 98 -15.24 4.99 -17.95
C VAL A 98 -15.75 5.03 -19.40
N ASP A 99 -15.08 4.31 -20.30
CA ASP A 99 -15.48 4.19 -21.70
C ASP A 99 -16.15 2.83 -21.94
N PRO A 100 -17.49 2.80 -22.16
CA PRO A 100 -18.20 1.56 -22.47
C PRO A 100 -17.73 0.88 -23.75
N ASN A 101 -17.02 1.58 -24.64
CA ASN A 101 -16.52 1.07 -25.92
C ASN A 101 -15.01 0.82 -25.92
N ALA A 102 -14.36 0.88 -24.75
CA ALA A 102 -12.93 0.61 -24.62
C ALA A 102 -12.55 -0.75 -25.21
N THR A 103 -11.38 -0.83 -25.86
CA THR A 103 -10.81 -2.09 -26.35
C THR A 103 -10.22 -2.92 -25.22
N MET A 104 -9.61 -2.26 -24.23
CA MET A 104 -9.12 -2.88 -23.00
C MET A 104 -10.26 -2.91 -21.96
N ARG A 105 -11.05 -3.99 -21.99
CA ARG A 105 -12.29 -4.08 -21.20
C ARG A 105 -12.09 -4.77 -19.87
N THR A 106 -11.35 -5.87 -19.92
CA THR A 106 -11.11 -6.80 -18.81
C THR A 106 -9.66 -6.74 -18.34
N PHE A 107 -9.38 -7.34 -17.19
CA PHE A 107 -8.00 -7.44 -16.70
C PHE A 107 -7.12 -8.30 -17.61
N ASP A 108 -7.69 -9.32 -18.27
CA ASP A 108 -6.96 -10.12 -19.26
C ASP A 108 -6.57 -9.29 -20.49
N ASP A 109 -7.44 -8.39 -20.95
CA ASP A 109 -7.10 -7.46 -22.04
C ASP A 109 -5.98 -6.50 -21.61
N PHE A 110 -6.02 -6.03 -20.37
CA PHE A 110 -4.97 -5.20 -19.78
C PHE A 110 -3.63 -5.93 -19.69
N LEU A 111 -3.63 -7.17 -19.18
CA LEU A 111 -2.41 -7.98 -19.11
C LEU A 111 -1.83 -8.26 -20.49
N LYS A 112 -2.68 -8.58 -21.47
CA LYS A 112 -2.27 -8.77 -22.87
C LYS A 112 -1.65 -7.49 -23.43
N HIS A 113 -2.27 -6.34 -23.21
CA HIS A 113 -1.73 -5.04 -23.62
C HIS A 113 -0.35 -4.78 -23.01
N CYS A 114 -0.18 -5.04 -21.70
CA CYS A 114 1.10 -4.90 -21.03
C CYS A 114 2.18 -5.85 -21.57
N GLN A 115 1.81 -7.09 -21.91
CA GLN A 115 2.73 -8.07 -22.51
C GLN A 115 3.17 -7.65 -23.92
N GLU A 116 2.25 -7.25 -24.78
CA GLU A 116 2.52 -6.84 -26.17
C GLU A 116 3.41 -5.58 -26.24
N ASN A 117 3.31 -4.70 -25.24
CA ASN A 117 4.13 -3.48 -25.16
C ASN A 117 5.39 -3.64 -24.29
N GLY A 118 5.64 -4.83 -23.71
CA GLY A 118 6.82 -5.09 -22.90
C GLY A 118 6.87 -4.28 -21.59
N TYR A 119 5.72 -4.00 -20.98
CA TYR A 119 5.61 -3.24 -19.72
C TYR A 119 5.92 -4.07 -18.48
N ILE A 120 5.92 -5.41 -18.59
CA ILE A 120 6.28 -6.32 -17.50
C ILE A 120 7.79 -6.57 -17.55
N LYS A 121 8.55 -5.80 -16.76
CA LYS A 121 10.01 -5.81 -16.69
C LYS A 121 10.45 -5.37 -15.29
N GLU A 122 11.76 -5.25 -15.06
CA GLU A 122 12.31 -4.83 -13.75
C GLU A 122 11.74 -3.46 -13.29
N ASP A 123 11.61 -2.51 -14.22
CA ASP A 123 10.90 -1.25 -13.98
C ASP A 123 9.43 -1.38 -14.38
N MET A 124 8.56 -1.48 -13.38
CA MET A 124 7.11 -1.62 -13.55
C MET A 124 6.37 -0.28 -13.68
N SER A 125 7.07 0.84 -13.92
CA SER A 125 6.43 2.16 -14.03
C SER A 125 5.42 2.24 -15.18
N ASP A 126 5.75 1.71 -16.35
CA ASP A 126 4.84 1.67 -17.51
C ASP A 126 3.62 0.78 -17.23
N PHE A 127 3.84 -0.38 -16.59
CA PHE A 127 2.77 -1.29 -16.17
C PHE A 127 1.83 -0.60 -15.21
N PHE A 128 2.36 0.07 -14.18
CA PHE A 128 1.53 0.74 -13.18
C PHE A 128 0.79 1.95 -13.77
N ASN A 129 1.43 2.71 -14.67
CA ASN A 129 0.75 3.78 -15.39
C ASN A 129 -0.42 3.24 -16.22
N SER A 130 -0.23 2.11 -16.92
CA SER A 130 -1.31 1.45 -17.65
C SER A 130 -2.40 0.89 -16.73
N TRP A 131 -2.03 0.31 -15.58
CA TRP A 131 -2.97 -0.14 -14.53
C TRP A 131 -3.82 1.00 -14.00
N MET A 132 -3.22 2.17 -13.77
CA MET A 132 -3.93 3.36 -13.34
C MET A 132 -4.98 3.79 -14.37
N ILE A 133 -4.62 3.83 -15.66
CA ILE A 133 -5.58 4.17 -16.72
C ILE A 133 -6.67 3.11 -16.83
N TYR A 134 -6.34 1.81 -16.78
CA TYR A 134 -7.32 0.73 -16.77
C TYR A 134 -8.28 0.82 -15.57
N ALA A 135 -7.77 1.11 -14.36
CA ALA A 135 -8.63 1.24 -13.19
C ALA A 135 -9.62 2.41 -13.33
N LEU A 136 -9.17 3.55 -13.88
CA LEU A 136 -10.05 4.70 -14.13
C LEU A 136 -11.10 4.40 -15.21
N THR A 137 -10.68 3.82 -16.34
CA THR A 137 -11.47 3.79 -17.58
C THR A 137 -12.14 2.44 -17.88
N GLY A 138 -11.63 1.36 -17.29
CA GLY A 138 -12.01 -0.02 -17.60
C GLY A 138 -13.49 -0.30 -17.28
N PRO A 139 -14.31 -0.69 -18.28
CA PRO A 139 -15.74 -0.90 -18.08
C PRO A 139 -16.06 -2.16 -17.25
N GLU A 140 -15.16 -3.15 -17.21
CA GLU A 140 -15.38 -4.44 -16.54
C GLU A 140 -14.41 -4.70 -15.38
N LEU A 141 -13.79 -3.63 -14.82
CA LEU A 141 -12.94 -3.70 -13.64
C LEU A 141 -13.63 -4.46 -12.49
N ARG A 142 -12.92 -5.38 -11.86
CA ARG A 142 -13.34 -6.00 -10.59
C ARG A 142 -12.26 -5.79 -9.53
N ALA A 143 -12.67 -5.75 -8.27
CA ALA A 143 -11.75 -5.59 -7.15
C ALA A 143 -10.83 -6.81 -7.01
N SER A 144 -11.33 -7.99 -7.35
CA SER A 144 -10.57 -9.24 -7.30
C SER A 144 -9.50 -9.37 -8.40
N ASP A 145 -9.64 -8.65 -9.53
CA ASP A 145 -8.87 -8.87 -10.77
C ASP A 145 -7.34 -8.90 -10.53
N ASN A 146 -6.82 -7.90 -9.82
CA ASN A 146 -5.38 -7.78 -9.58
C ASN A 146 -4.86 -8.69 -8.46
N ILE A 147 -5.75 -9.32 -7.68
CA ILE A 147 -5.41 -10.19 -6.54
C ILE A 147 -5.49 -11.67 -6.93
N MET A 148 -6.28 -12.02 -7.95
CA MET A 148 -6.54 -13.41 -8.33
C MET A 148 -5.26 -14.23 -8.53
N ARG A 149 -4.20 -13.59 -9.05
CA ARG A 149 -2.89 -14.19 -9.34
C ARG A 149 -1.80 -13.15 -9.22
N ASP A 150 -0.65 -13.57 -8.73
CA ASP A 150 0.58 -12.79 -8.77
C ASP A 150 1.79 -13.69 -9.07
N PHE A 151 2.97 -13.08 -9.13
CA PHE A 151 4.25 -13.80 -9.28
C PHE A 151 4.66 -14.56 -7.99
N GLY A 152 3.90 -14.40 -6.91
CA GLY A 152 4.09 -15.00 -5.59
C GLY A 152 3.42 -16.35 -5.38
N GLY A 153 2.70 -16.85 -6.38
CA GLY A 153 1.99 -18.13 -6.30
C GLY A 153 0.58 -18.03 -5.72
N ILE A 154 -0.01 -16.82 -5.64
CA ILE A 154 -1.42 -16.68 -5.28
C ILE A 154 -2.29 -17.37 -6.32
N LYS A 155 -3.27 -18.13 -5.83
CA LYS A 155 -4.35 -18.68 -6.63
C LYS A 155 -5.63 -18.68 -5.81
N LEU A 156 -6.34 -17.55 -5.84
CA LEU A 156 -7.60 -17.42 -5.14
C LEU A 156 -8.61 -18.46 -5.63
N THR A 157 -9.37 -19.01 -4.69
CA THR A 157 -10.61 -19.72 -4.94
C THR A 157 -11.68 -18.75 -5.46
N GLN A 158 -12.74 -19.29 -6.05
CA GLN A 158 -13.88 -18.45 -6.46
C GLN A 158 -14.55 -17.76 -5.26
N ASP A 159 -14.53 -18.37 -4.08
CA ASP A 159 -15.13 -17.79 -2.88
C ASP A 159 -14.30 -16.62 -2.36
N GLU A 160 -12.97 -16.74 -2.37
CA GLU A 160 -12.06 -15.64 -2.02
C GLU A 160 -12.18 -14.46 -3.01
N ALA A 161 -12.21 -14.74 -4.32
CA ALA A 161 -12.44 -13.70 -5.31
C ALA A 161 -13.79 -12.98 -5.11
N ARG A 162 -14.87 -13.74 -4.84
CA ARG A 162 -16.18 -13.16 -4.49
C ARG A 162 -16.15 -12.34 -3.21
N ALA A 163 -15.32 -12.68 -2.24
CA ALA A 163 -15.18 -11.89 -1.02
C ALA A 163 -14.56 -10.51 -1.30
N TYR A 164 -13.57 -10.43 -2.20
CA TYR A 164 -13.02 -9.14 -2.65
C TYR A 164 -13.99 -8.31 -3.46
N ASP A 165 -14.84 -8.94 -4.27
CA ASP A 165 -15.85 -8.25 -5.09
C ASP A 165 -17.09 -7.83 -4.29
N ALA A 166 -17.37 -8.49 -3.15
CA ALA A 166 -18.58 -8.28 -2.36
C ALA A 166 -18.85 -6.81 -1.93
N PRO A 167 -17.85 -5.98 -1.61
CA PRO A 167 -18.07 -4.57 -1.31
C PRO A 167 -18.60 -3.71 -2.47
N PHE A 168 -18.54 -4.22 -3.70
CA PHE A 168 -18.73 -3.45 -4.93
C PHE A 168 -19.85 -4.04 -5.81
N PRO A 169 -21.11 -4.08 -5.32
CA PRO A 169 -22.20 -4.72 -6.05
C PRO A 169 -22.59 -3.98 -7.34
N GLU A 170 -22.28 -2.68 -7.43
CA GLU A 170 -22.62 -1.82 -8.56
C GLU A 170 -21.58 -0.71 -8.75
N ALA A 171 -21.57 -0.08 -9.94
CA ALA A 171 -20.59 0.93 -10.34
C ALA A 171 -20.49 2.12 -9.37
N ILE A 172 -21.61 2.52 -8.74
CA ILE A 172 -21.65 3.62 -7.78
C ILE A 172 -20.76 3.39 -6.54
N TYR A 173 -20.45 2.13 -6.22
CA TYR A 173 -19.58 1.76 -5.09
C TYR A 173 -18.11 1.68 -5.48
N MET A 174 -17.76 1.80 -6.76
CA MET A 174 -16.42 1.50 -7.27
C MET A 174 -15.47 2.70 -7.29
N THR A 175 -15.92 3.91 -6.93
CA THR A 175 -15.08 5.13 -6.99
C THR A 175 -13.74 4.95 -6.28
N GLY A 176 -13.72 4.31 -5.11
CA GLY A 176 -12.50 4.01 -4.36
C GLY A 176 -11.49 3.20 -5.17
N ILE A 177 -11.88 2.01 -5.65
CA ILE A 177 -10.97 1.12 -6.38
C ILE A 177 -10.54 1.66 -7.75
N ARG A 178 -11.37 2.49 -8.39
CA ARG A 178 -11.03 3.14 -9.66
C ARG A 178 -9.99 4.25 -9.49
N THR A 179 -10.11 5.02 -8.42
CA THR A 179 -9.30 6.23 -8.22
C THR A 179 -8.04 5.98 -7.39
N LEU A 180 -7.99 4.89 -6.60
CA LEU A 180 -6.84 4.56 -5.76
C LEU A 180 -5.50 4.63 -6.49
N PRO A 181 -5.32 3.97 -7.66
CA PRO A 181 -4.02 3.95 -8.34
C PRO A 181 -3.56 5.35 -8.74
N SER A 182 -4.50 6.20 -9.17
CA SER A 182 -4.21 7.56 -9.63
C SER A 182 -3.75 8.52 -8.54
N MET A 183 -3.91 8.19 -7.25
CA MET A 183 -3.35 8.99 -6.16
C MET A 183 -1.83 9.15 -6.29
N ALA A 184 -1.14 8.16 -6.87
CA ALA A 184 0.30 8.22 -7.12
C ALA A 184 0.71 9.29 -8.17
N SER A 185 -0.21 9.67 -9.05
CA SER A 185 0.00 10.74 -10.04
C SER A 185 -0.39 12.12 -9.48
N MET A 186 -1.10 12.18 -8.35
CA MET A 186 -1.66 13.42 -7.79
C MET A 186 -0.90 13.92 -6.56
N LEU A 187 0.41 13.67 -6.51
CA LEU A 187 1.25 14.03 -5.37
C LEU A 187 1.58 15.53 -5.37
N ASP A 188 1.42 16.17 -4.21
CA ASP A 188 2.15 17.39 -3.90
C ASP A 188 3.61 16.99 -3.60
N VAL A 189 4.51 17.33 -4.53
CA VAL A 189 5.94 17.00 -4.44
C VAL A 189 6.57 17.56 -3.16
N LYS A 190 6.21 18.80 -2.77
CA LYS A 190 6.77 19.43 -1.59
C LYS A 190 6.28 18.74 -0.32
N ALA A 191 4.99 18.47 -0.22
CA ALA A 191 4.42 17.77 0.94
C ALA A 191 4.98 16.34 1.06
N SER A 192 5.12 15.63 -0.06
CA SER A 192 5.62 14.25 -0.08
C SER A 192 7.09 14.17 0.32
N LEU A 193 7.94 15.09 -0.17
CA LEU A 193 9.34 15.16 0.27
C LEU A 193 9.46 15.56 1.75
N ALA A 194 8.60 16.45 2.24
CA ALA A 194 8.56 16.79 3.66
C ALA A 194 8.16 15.60 4.54
N ALA A 195 7.21 14.77 4.09
CA ALA A 195 6.86 13.52 4.77
C ALA A 195 8.05 12.54 4.78
N TRP A 196 8.79 12.43 3.68
CA TRP A 196 10.02 11.64 3.63
C TRP A 196 11.08 12.13 4.64
N GLU A 197 11.39 13.43 4.64
CA GLU A 197 12.33 14.03 5.59
C GLU A 197 11.92 13.83 7.06
N ALA A 198 10.61 13.84 7.34
CA ALA A 198 10.09 13.57 8.68
C ALA A 198 10.22 12.08 9.05
N LEU A 199 9.93 11.17 8.11
CA LEU A 199 10.08 9.73 8.32
C LEU A 199 11.53 9.32 8.57
N GLN A 200 12.51 10.00 7.96
CA GLN A 200 13.95 9.82 8.23
C GLN A 200 14.35 10.15 9.68
N ARG A 201 13.46 10.74 10.49
CA ARG A 201 13.66 11.01 11.92
C ARG A 201 13.01 9.96 12.82
N PHE A 202 12.36 8.95 12.25
CA PHE A 202 11.72 7.88 13.02
C PHE A 202 12.76 6.94 13.64
N THR A 203 12.89 6.97 14.96
CA THR A 203 13.90 6.23 15.74
C THR A 203 13.38 4.97 16.41
N LYS A 204 12.06 4.79 16.47
CA LYS A 204 11.42 3.60 17.04
C LYS A 204 11.53 2.40 16.09
N PRO A 205 11.37 1.15 16.56
CA PRO A 205 11.58 -0.02 15.72
C PRO A 205 10.78 0.02 14.41
N PHE A 206 11.48 -0.11 13.28
CA PHE A 206 10.94 -0.07 11.92
C PHE A 206 11.38 -1.32 11.14
N LEU A 207 10.53 -2.32 11.01
CA LEU A 207 10.84 -3.58 10.34
C LEU A 207 10.31 -3.58 8.90
N THR A 208 11.01 -4.25 8.00
CA THR A 208 10.53 -4.55 6.65
C THR A 208 10.61 -6.05 6.35
N VAL A 209 9.52 -6.63 5.88
CA VAL A 209 9.48 -8.03 5.39
C VAL A 209 8.75 -8.01 4.05
N PHE A 210 9.48 -8.14 2.95
CA PHE A 210 8.96 -7.93 1.60
C PHE A 210 8.89 -9.25 0.81
N GLY A 211 8.12 -9.29 -0.26
CA GLY A 211 8.05 -10.43 -1.17
C GLY A 211 9.21 -10.43 -2.17
N GLN A 212 9.90 -11.57 -2.32
CA GLN A 212 10.97 -11.76 -3.30
C GLN A 212 10.48 -11.59 -4.75
N PHE A 213 9.21 -11.89 -5.00
CA PHE A 213 8.62 -11.91 -6.33
C PHE A 213 7.72 -10.70 -6.61
N ASP A 214 7.64 -9.73 -5.70
CA ASP A 214 6.93 -8.48 -5.97
C ASP A 214 7.79 -7.55 -6.83
N LEU A 215 7.43 -7.46 -8.12
CA LEU A 215 8.06 -6.58 -9.10
C LEU A 215 7.52 -5.14 -9.05
N LEU A 216 6.41 -4.88 -8.34
CA LEU A 216 5.80 -3.55 -8.27
C LEU A 216 6.53 -2.69 -7.24
N VAL A 217 6.04 -2.69 -6.01
CA VAL A 217 6.47 -1.77 -4.94
C VAL A 217 7.29 -2.49 -3.88
N GLY A 218 7.41 -3.81 -3.97
CA GLY A 218 8.22 -4.67 -3.11
C GLY A 218 9.65 -4.88 -3.59
N SER A 219 10.18 -4.09 -4.53
CA SER A 219 11.55 -4.26 -5.04
C SER A 219 12.61 -4.13 -3.94
N GLU A 220 13.77 -4.77 -4.14
CA GLU A 220 14.89 -4.69 -3.20
C GLU A 220 15.37 -3.25 -3.02
N LYS A 221 15.40 -2.47 -4.11
CA LYS A 221 15.73 -1.04 -4.06
C LYS A 221 14.81 -0.27 -3.11
N VAL A 222 13.49 -0.48 -3.17
CA VAL A 222 12.53 0.20 -2.29
C VAL A 222 12.77 -0.19 -0.83
N GLN A 223 12.95 -1.49 -0.56
CA GLN A 223 13.20 -1.97 0.80
C GLN A 223 14.50 -1.42 1.38
N ASN A 224 15.61 -1.47 0.61
CA ASN A 224 16.90 -0.97 1.04
C ASN A 224 16.87 0.55 1.27
N THR A 225 16.14 1.30 0.44
CA THR A 225 15.95 2.74 0.64
C THR A 225 15.34 3.04 2.02
N LEU A 226 14.33 2.25 2.46
CA LEU A 226 13.76 2.39 3.80
C LEU A 226 14.77 2.03 4.89
N ILE A 227 15.46 0.88 4.76
CA ILE A 227 16.40 0.37 5.76
C ILE A 227 17.57 1.34 5.99
N GLU A 228 18.11 1.89 4.90
CA GLU A 228 19.30 2.75 4.94
C GLU A 228 19.01 4.14 5.50
N ASN A 229 17.77 4.62 5.39
CA ASN A 229 17.41 6.01 5.68
C ASN A 229 16.55 6.20 6.93
N ILE A 230 15.97 5.14 7.49
CA ILE A 230 15.14 5.21 8.71
C ILE A 230 15.95 4.70 9.90
N PRO A 231 16.34 5.56 10.87
CA PRO A 231 17.18 5.15 12.00
C PRO A 231 16.62 3.96 12.79
N GLY A 232 15.29 3.91 12.95
CA GLY A 232 14.57 2.84 13.61
C GLY A 232 14.67 1.45 12.94
N ALA A 233 15.16 1.38 11.70
CA ALA A 233 15.37 0.13 10.99
C ALA A 233 16.70 -0.55 11.36
N LYS A 234 17.69 0.23 11.83
CA LYS A 234 19.04 -0.26 12.01
C LYS A 234 19.11 -1.47 12.96
N GLY A 235 19.68 -2.57 12.46
CA GLY A 235 19.94 -3.78 13.25
C GLY A 235 18.72 -4.67 13.46
N LEU A 236 17.59 -4.37 12.82
CA LEU A 236 16.41 -5.23 12.85
C LEU A 236 16.50 -6.35 11.80
N PRO A 237 15.83 -7.50 12.03
CA PRO A 237 15.90 -8.66 11.14
C PRO A 237 15.00 -8.48 9.91
N HIS A 238 15.34 -7.52 9.05
CA HIS A 238 14.67 -7.33 7.75
C HIS A 238 14.76 -8.60 6.90
N ASP A 239 13.72 -8.86 6.11
CA ASP A 239 13.67 -10.09 5.32
C ASP A 239 13.00 -9.89 3.95
N ARG A 240 13.30 -10.81 3.03
CA ARG A 240 12.61 -10.99 1.75
C ARG A 240 12.19 -12.44 1.63
N ILE A 241 10.90 -12.73 1.70
CA ILE A 241 10.36 -14.10 1.70
C ILE A 241 9.76 -14.47 0.35
N ALA A 242 9.59 -15.77 0.08
CA ALA A 242 9.04 -16.30 -1.17
C ALA A 242 7.54 -15.99 -1.31
N ALA A 243 7.25 -14.74 -1.69
CA ALA A 243 5.92 -14.16 -1.87
C ALA A 243 5.94 -13.08 -2.95
N GLY A 244 4.77 -12.77 -3.49
CA GLY A 244 4.55 -11.69 -4.45
C GLY A 244 3.95 -10.47 -3.76
N HIS A 245 3.11 -9.72 -4.47
CA HIS A 245 2.63 -8.41 -4.04
C HIS A 245 1.68 -8.49 -2.84
N PHE A 246 0.66 -9.34 -2.90
CA PHE A 246 -0.29 -9.58 -1.81
C PHE A 246 0.21 -10.69 -0.87
N ILE A 247 1.32 -10.39 -0.20
CA ILE A 247 2.03 -11.30 0.71
C ILE A 247 1.16 -11.90 1.82
N GLN A 248 0.07 -11.23 2.20
CA GLN A 248 -0.88 -11.73 3.20
C GLN A 248 -1.64 -12.97 2.72
N GLU A 249 -1.90 -13.09 1.42
CA GLU A 249 -2.58 -14.24 0.83
C GLU A 249 -1.66 -15.45 0.71
N SER A 250 -0.40 -15.22 0.30
CA SER A 250 0.57 -16.31 0.10
C SER A 250 1.30 -16.73 1.39
N GLN A 251 1.54 -15.79 2.30
CA GLN A 251 2.38 -15.97 3.49
C GLN A 251 1.75 -15.40 4.77
N GLY A 252 0.42 -15.31 4.86
CA GLY A 252 -0.27 -14.67 6.00
C GLY A 252 0.15 -15.20 7.38
N ALA A 253 0.31 -16.51 7.54
CA ALA A 253 0.74 -17.12 8.80
C ALA A 253 2.21 -16.78 9.16
N GLU A 254 3.09 -16.74 8.17
CA GLU A 254 4.49 -16.32 8.35
C GLU A 254 4.55 -14.83 8.74
N MET A 255 3.80 -13.97 8.04
CA MET A 255 3.73 -12.55 8.34
C MET A 255 3.20 -12.28 9.75
N ALA A 256 2.17 -13.02 10.18
CA ALA A 256 1.65 -12.93 11.55
C ALA A 256 2.69 -13.38 12.59
N THR A 257 3.43 -14.46 12.32
CA THR A 257 4.51 -14.95 13.20
C THR A 257 5.61 -13.89 13.36
N ARG A 258 6.10 -13.33 12.24
CA ARG A 258 7.10 -12.25 12.25
C ARG A 258 6.63 -11.01 13.02
N LEU A 259 5.36 -10.63 12.85
CA LEU A 259 4.79 -9.50 13.58
C LEU A 259 4.71 -9.77 15.09
N ILE A 260 4.35 -10.98 15.50
CA ILE A 260 4.30 -11.38 16.91
C ILE A 260 5.71 -11.35 17.52
N ASP A 261 6.70 -11.91 16.83
CA ASP A 261 8.10 -11.89 17.27
C ASP A 261 8.64 -10.46 17.38
N PHE A 262 8.28 -9.60 16.43
CA PHE A 262 8.63 -8.19 16.44
C PHE A 262 8.04 -7.44 17.65
N ILE A 263 6.79 -7.75 18.01
CA ILE A 263 6.13 -7.19 19.21
C ILE A 263 6.82 -7.68 20.47
N ALA A 264 7.17 -8.97 20.54
CA ALA A 264 7.76 -9.60 21.72
C ALA A 264 9.18 -9.09 22.01
N ASN A 265 10.04 -9.01 20.98
CA ASN A 265 11.47 -8.73 21.14
C ASN A 265 11.83 -7.23 21.28
N HIS A 266 10.84 -6.35 21.21
CA HIS A 266 11.07 -4.90 21.24
C HIS A 266 10.12 -4.21 22.22
N SER A 267 9.79 -4.87 23.33
CA SER A 267 8.96 -4.30 24.39
C SER A 267 9.76 -3.27 25.21
N PRO A 268 9.16 -2.21 25.75
CA PRO A 268 9.89 -1.21 26.55
C PRO A 268 10.56 -1.81 27.80
N LEU A 269 10.14 -3.01 28.21
CA LEU A 269 10.72 -3.74 29.34
C LEU A 269 12.14 -4.27 29.07
N ASP A 270 12.62 -4.20 27.82
CA ASP A 270 13.93 -4.76 27.42
C ASP A 270 15.04 -3.70 27.27
N GLN A 271 14.77 -2.42 27.62
CA GLN A 271 15.86 -1.45 27.76
C GLN A 271 16.42 -1.50 29.17
N PRO A 272 17.71 -1.85 29.37
CA PRO A 272 18.32 -1.75 30.69
C PRO A 272 18.22 -0.31 31.17
N GLU A 273 17.71 -0.11 32.39
CA GLU A 273 17.78 1.18 33.07
C GLU A 273 19.23 1.67 32.98
N VAL A 274 19.43 2.79 32.29
CA VAL A 274 20.69 3.53 32.37
C VAL A 274 20.72 4.08 33.79
N ALA A 275 21.35 3.34 34.69
CA ALA A 275 21.63 3.79 36.05
C ALA A 275 22.45 5.08 35.97
N GLY A 276 21.82 6.19 36.33
CA GLY A 276 22.46 7.48 36.62
C GLY A 276 22.90 7.57 38.07
#